data_AF-A0A0Q4LDG7-F1
#
_entry.id   AF-A0A0Q4LDG7-F1
#
_cell.length_a   1.000
_cell.length_b   1.000
_cell.length_c   1.000
_cell.angle_alpha   90.00
_cell.angle_beta   90.00
_cell.angle_gamma   90.00
#
_symmetry.space_group_name_H-M   'P 1'
#
loop_
_entity.id
_entity.type
_entity.pdbx_description
1 polymer ?
#
loop_
_entity_poly.entity_id
_entity_poly.type
_entity_poly.pdbx_seq_one_letter_code
_entity_poly.pdbx_strand_id
1 'polypeptide(L)'
;MINPSFEIAINGVKLTTANVDAEFGVLSAMITWVKRADGSESLQLSTTGLDSEQSKLSHWPKQNLNMGDVVTISISEDKAVTEPLKTKKPSNLENMLRTYNYLKEELKDHII
;
A
#
# COMPACT_ATOMS: atom_id res chain seq x y z
N MET A 1 -17.92 9.19 -12.05
CA MET A 1 -17.98 9.23 -10.57
C MET A 1 -16.67 9.85 -10.10
N ILE A 2 -16.65 10.65 -9.03
CA ILE A 2 -15.40 11.21 -8.50
C ILE A 2 -14.81 10.18 -7.53
N ASN A 3 -13.55 9.81 -7.73
CA ASN A 3 -12.86 8.87 -6.84
C ASN A 3 -12.46 9.56 -5.53
N PRO A 4 -12.54 8.86 -4.39
CA PRO A 4 -12.18 9.44 -3.10
C PRO A 4 -10.68 9.73 -3.01
N SER A 5 -10.34 10.86 -2.39
CA SER A 5 -8.98 11.22 -1.99
C SER A 5 -8.81 11.07 -0.49
N PHE A 6 -7.69 10.51 -0.06
CA PHE A 6 -7.31 10.42 1.35
C PHE A 6 -6.29 11.51 1.66
N GLU A 7 -6.70 12.52 2.42
CA GLU A 7 -5.78 13.45 3.04
C GLU A 7 -5.35 12.90 4.40
N ILE A 8 -4.05 12.82 4.61
CA ILE A 8 -3.47 12.21 5.80
C ILE A 8 -2.56 13.21 6.48
N ALA A 9 -2.78 13.39 7.77
CA ALA A 9 -2.00 14.26 8.64
C ALA A 9 -1.56 13.51 9.90
N ILE A 10 -0.39 13.88 10.42
CA ILE A 10 0.15 13.36 11.68
C ILE A 10 0.41 14.56 12.59
N ASN A 11 -0.14 14.54 13.80
CA ASN A 11 -0.02 15.62 14.78
C ASN A 11 -0.43 17.00 14.19
N GLY A 12 -1.46 17.01 13.34
CA GLY A 12 -1.96 18.22 12.66
C GLY A 12 -1.16 18.68 11.45
N VAL A 13 -0.01 18.05 11.14
CA VAL A 13 0.80 18.37 9.96
C VAL A 13 0.42 17.45 8.81
N LYS A 14 0.03 18.03 7.67
CA LYS A 14 -0.34 17.27 6.46
C LYS A 14 0.88 16.51 5.93
N LEU A 15 0.74 15.19 5.80
CA LEU A 15 1.76 14.29 5.25
C LEU A 15 1.57 14.11 3.74
N THR A 16 0.35 13.76 3.32
CA THR A 16 0.08 13.44 1.92
C THR A 16 -1.41 13.55 1.61
N THR A 17 -1.73 13.81 0.35
CA THR A 17 -3.06 13.63 -0.22
C THR A 17 -2.96 12.57 -1.31
N ALA A 18 -3.62 11.42 -1.13
CA ALA A 18 -3.53 10.26 -2.01
C ALA A 18 -4.83 10.06 -2.78
N ASN A 19 -4.72 9.74 -4.06
CA ASN A 19 -5.85 9.47 -4.94
C ASN A 19 -5.42 8.48 -6.03
N VAL A 20 -6.35 7.66 -6.49
CA VAL A 20 -6.17 6.81 -7.66
C VAL A 20 -7.16 7.25 -8.73
N ASP A 21 -6.64 7.84 -9.81
CA ASP A 21 -7.42 8.31 -10.96
C ASP A 21 -7.56 7.18 -11.98
N ALA A 22 -8.41 6.19 -11.68
CA ALA A 22 -8.73 5.05 -12.52
C ALA A 22 -10.21 4.66 -12.37
N GLU A 23 -10.83 4.06 -13.39
CA GLU A 23 -12.23 3.60 -13.28
C GLU A 23 -12.35 2.47 -12.25
N PHE A 24 -11.36 1.58 -12.22
CA PHE A 24 -11.25 0.49 -11.26
C PHE A 24 -9.93 0.57 -10.50
N GLY A 25 -9.99 0.59 -9.18
CA GLY A 25 -8.79 0.68 -8.37
C GLY A 25 -9.03 0.46 -6.89
N VAL A 26 -7.93 0.52 -6.15
CA VAL A 26 -7.92 0.42 -4.69
C VAL A 26 -7.12 1.60 -4.16
N LEU A 27 -7.63 2.27 -3.12
CA LEU A 27 -6.86 3.20 -2.31
C LEU A 27 -6.93 2.72 -0.86
N SER A 28 -5.79 2.68 -0.19
CA SER A 28 -5.69 2.18 1.18
C SER A 28 -4.72 3.02 1.99
N ALA A 29 -5.11 3.36 3.21
CA ALA A 29 -4.24 3.88 4.25
C ALA A 29 -4.33 2.93 5.44
N MET A 30 -3.19 2.44 5.91
CA MET A 30 -3.10 1.39 6.93
C MET A 30 -2.06 1.75 7.97
N ILE A 31 -2.43 1.59 9.23
CA ILE A 31 -1.49 1.57 10.36
C ILE A 31 -1.19 0.10 10.67
N THR A 32 0.09 -0.24 10.78
CA THR A 32 0.54 -1.60 11.02
C THR A 32 1.53 -1.62 12.18
N TRP A 33 1.23 -2.42 13.19
CA TRP A 33 2.16 -2.76 14.27
C TRP A 33 2.64 -4.21 14.09
N VAL A 34 3.93 -4.41 14.23
CA VAL A 34 4.56 -5.74 14.19
C VAL A 34 5.49 -5.87 15.38
N LYS A 35 5.36 -6.98 16.11
CA LYS A 35 6.29 -7.43 17.13
C LYS A 35 6.90 -8.76 16.72
N ARG A 36 8.23 -8.86 16.73
CA ARG A 36 8.97 -10.03 16.24
C ARG A 36 9.57 -10.83 17.39
N ALA A 37 9.90 -12.09 17.11
CA ALA A 37 10.47 -13.01 18.10
C ALA A 37 11.84 -12.57 18.62
N ASP A 38 12.60 -11.82 17.83
CA ASP A 38 13.87 -11.20 18.24
C ASP A 38 13.71 -9.99 19.16
N GLY A 39 12.46 -9.64 19.52
CA GLY A 39 12.12 -8.49 20.35
C GLY A 39 12.03 -7.16 19.58
N SER A 40 12.31 -7.13 18.28
CA SER A 40 12.15 -5.91 17.48
C SER A 40 10.67 -5.59 17.24
N GLU A 41 10.36 -4.29 17.21
CA GLU A 41 9.02 -3.77 16.99
C GLU A 41 9.00 -2.71 15.89
N SER A 42 7.88 -2.58 15.19
CA SER A 42 7.65 -1.50 14.22
C SER A 42 6.19 -1.07 14.23
N LEU A 43 5.94 0.23 14.36
CA LEU A 43 4.64 0.85 14.17
C LEU A 43 4.74 1.84 13.02
N GLN A 44 3.95 1.66 11.97
CA GLN A 44 4.06 2.47 10.77
C GLN A 44 2.69 2.76 10.15
N LEU A 45 2.58 3.93 9.53
CA LEU A 45 1.53 4.30 8.59
C LEU A 45 2.03 4.09 7.16
N SER A 46 1.19 3.50 6.32
CA SER A 46 1.44 3.40 4.89
C SER A 46 0.19 3.69 4.08
N THR A 47 0.39 4.36 2.95
CA THR A 47 -0.68 4.69 2.01
C THR A 47 -0.30 4.19 0.63
N THR A 48 -1.16 3.38 0.05
CA THR A 48 -0.93 2.70 -1.22
C THR A 48 -2.17 2.75 -2.09
N GLY A 49 -1.96 2.72 -3.40
CA GLY A 49 -3.05 2.68 -4.36
C GLY A 49 -2.71 1.79 -5.54
N LEU A 50 -3.73 1.15 -6.10
CA LEU A 50 -3.62 0.32 -7.28
C LEU A 50 -4.59 0.86 -8.33
N ASP A 51 -4.05 1.30 -9.45
CA ASP A 51 -4.78 1.46 -10.71
C ASP A 51 -4.80 0.08 -11.38
N SER A 52 -5.99 -0.53 -11.44
CA SER A 52 -6.16 -1.89 -11.95
C SER A 52 -6.09 -1.97 -13.47
N GLU A 53 -6.42 -0.90 -14.17
CA GLU A 53 -6.43 -0.84 -15.63
C GLU A 53 -5.01 -0.83 -16.18
N GLN A 54 -4.15 0.00 -15.57
CA GLN A 54 -2.75 0.12 -15.94
C GLN A 54 -1.85 -0.86 -15.18
N SER A 55 -2.43 -1.63 -14.25
CA SER A 55 -1.68 -2.41 -13.27
C SER A 55 -0.57 -1.57 -12.65
N LYS A 56 -0.90 -0.38 -12.14
CA LYS A 56 0.08 0.57 -11.60
C LYS A 56 -0.10 0.68 -10.10
N LEU A 57 0.93 0.26 -9.36
CA LEU A 57 0.98 0.38 -7.92
C LEU A 57 1.67 1.69 -7.52
N SER A 58 0.94 2.53 -6.81
CA SER A 58 1.39 3.81 -6.27
C SER A 58 1.65 3.70 -4.78
N HIS A 59 2.78 4.24 -4.34
CA HIS A 59 3.14 4.35 -2.94
C HIS A 59 3.34 5.80 -2.55
N TRP A 60 2.63 6.24 -1.53
CA TRP A 60 2.84 7.53 -0.88
C TRP A 60 3.84 7.39 0.28
N PRO A 61 4.34 8.50 0.85
CA PRO A 61 5.28 8.47 1.97
C PRO A 61 4.82 7.53 3.09
N LYS A 62 5.73 6.65 3.50
CA LYS A 62 5.57 5.82 4.70
C LYS A 62 6.12 6.59 5.88
N GLN A 63 5.46 6.47 7.03
CA GLN A 63 5.89 7.13 8.25
C GLN A 63 5.92 6.15 9.42
N ASN A 64 7.03 6.13 10.16
CA ASN A 64 7.07 5.47 11.46
C ASN A 64 6.30 6.31 12.47
N LEU A 65 5.48 5.67 13.30
CA LEU A 65 4.71 6.33 14.33
C LEU A 65 5.24 5.95 15.71
N ASN A 66 5.04 6.84 16.67
CA ASN A 66 5.30 6.61 18.09
C ASN A 66 3.99 6.62 18.87
N MET A 67 4.02 6.04 20.07
CA MET A 67 2.90 6.14 21.00
C MET A 67 2.62 7.61 21.31
N GLY A 68 1.35 8.01 21.22
CA GLY A 68 0.92 9.40 21.42
C GLY A 68 0.78 10.21 20.12
N ASP A 69 1.29 9.71 18.99
CA ASP A 69 1.01 10.35 17.69
C ASP A 69 -0.49 10.24 17.35
N VAL A 70 -1.03 11.33 16.80
CA VAL A 70 -2.40 11.39 16.29
C VAL A 70 -2.36 11.34 14.77
N VAL A 71 -2.96 10.30 14.20
CA VAL A 71 -3.14 10.17 12.76
C VAL A 71 -4.56 10.58 12.40
N THR A 72 -4.69 11.57 11.53
CA THR A 72 -5.97 12.02 10.97
C THR A 72 -6.04 11.61 9.51
N ILE A 73 -7.11 10.91 9.13
CA ILE A 73 -7.40 10.54 7.74
C ILE A 73 -8.74 11.19 7.37
N SER A 74 -8.71 12.08 6.40
CA SER A 74 -9.89 12.77 5.86
C SER A 74 -10.17 12.26 4.45
N ILE A 75 -11.45 12.07 4.12
CA ILE A 75 -11.89 11.66 2.78
C ILE A 75 -12.50 12.87 2.09
N SER A 76 -12.01 13.21 0.91
CA SER A 76 -12.48 14.35 0.13
C SER A 76 -12.62 14.01 -1.36
N GLU A 77 -13.28 14.89 -2.09
CA GLU A 77 -13.36 14.87 -3.56
C GLU A 77 -12.20 15.64 -4.22
N ASP A 78 -11.27 16.15 -3.42
CA ASP A 78 -10.21 17.06 -3.88
C ASP A 78 -9.16 16.30 -4.70
N LYS A 79 -8.81 16.85 -5.86
CA LYS A 79 -7.79 16.32 -6.79
C LYS A 79 -6.39 16.90 -6.53
N ALA A 80 -6.16 17.63 -5.44
CA ALA A 80 -4.83 18.08 -5.05
C ALA A 80 -3.95 16.90 -4.57
N VAL A 81 -3.59 16.02 -5.50
CA VAL A 81 -2.85 14.78 -5.23
C VAL A 81 -1.37 15.09 -5.00
N THR A 82 -0.82 14.56 -3.92
CA THR A 82 0.63 14.49 -3.71
C THR A 82 1.19 13.41 -4.63
N GLU A 83 2.22 13.71 -5.42
CA GLU A 83 2.81 12.70 -6.31
C GLU A 83 3.35 11.50 -5.50
N PRO A 84 3.05 10.26 -5.91
CA PRO A 84 3.54 9.08 -5.23
C PRO A 84 5.07 8.96 -5.38
N LEU A 85 5.75 8.64 -4.28
CA LEU A 85 7.22 8.50 -4.22
C LEU A 85 7.75 7.41 -5.16
N LYS A 86 6.95 6.36 -5.39
CA LYS A 86 7.29 5.25 -6.28
C LYS A 86 6.04 4.77 -6.99
N THR A 87 6.19 4.61 -8.29
CA THR A 87 5.26 3.87 -9.13
C THR A 87 5.97 2.61 -9.60
N LYS A 88 5.45 1.44 -9.24
CA LYS A 88 5.92 0.17 -9.79
C LYS A 88 4.85 -0.39 -10.69
N LYS A 89 5.22 -0.74 -11.92
CA LYS A 89 4.50 -1.81 -12.63
C LYS A 89 4.85 -3.11 -11.90
N PRO A 90 3.86 -3.89 -11.43
CA PRO A 90 4.12 -5.21 -10.90
C PRO A 90 4.63 -6.06 -12.06
N SER A 91 5.95 -6.15 -12.19
CA SER A 91 6.59 -7.25 -12.90
C SER A 91 6.39 -8.49 -12.03
N ASN A 92 5.23 -9.12 -12.21
CA ASN A 92 4.83 -10.27 -11.41
C ASN A 92 5.40 -11.57 -11.98
N LEU A 93 6.04 -11.55 -13.16
CA LEU A 93 6.49 -12.75 -13.85
C LEU A 93 7.51 -13.55 -13.05
N GLU A 94 8.54 -12.91 -12.48
CA GLU A 94 9.55 -13.60 -11.68
C GLU A 94 8.97 -14.21 -10.40
N ASN A 95 8.09 -13.46 -9.70
CA ASN A 95 7.43 -13.96 -8.49
C ASN A 95 6.44 -15.08 -8.83
N MET A 96 5.69 -14.96 -9.92
CA MET A 96 4.77 -15.99 -10.41
C MET A 96 5.52 -17.25 -10.83
N LEU A 97 6.64 -17.13 -11.54
CA LEU A 97 7.49 -18.26 -11.92
C LEU A 97 8.10 -18.94 -10.68
N ARG A 98 8.53 -18.15 -9.68
CA ARG A 98 9.02 -18.70 -8.41
C ARG A 98 7.93 -19.47 -7.67
N THR A 99 6.73 -18.88 -7.54
CA THR A 99 5.59 -19.53 -6.89
C THR A 99 5.17 -20.78 -7.65
N TYR A 100 5.14 -20.73 -8.99
CA TYR A 100 4.84 -21.88 -9.84
C TYR A 100 5.85 -23.02 -9.61
N ASN A 101 7.16 -22.74 -9.64
CA ASN A 101 8.18 -23.76 -9.43
C ASN A 101 8.14 -24.35 -8.02
N TYR A 102 7.90 -23.51 -7.00
CA TYR A 102 7.72 -23.96 -5.62
C TYR A 102 6.51 -24.91 -5.49
N LEU A 103 5.34 -24.50 -5.98
CA LEU A 103 4.12 -25.31 -5.94
C LEU A 103 4.26 -26.59 -6.76
N LYS A 104 4.94 -26.54 -7.91
CA LYS A 104 5.21 -27.72 -8.74
C LYS A 104 6.03 -28.76 -8.00
N GLU A 105 7.07 -28.34 -7.28
CA GLU A 105 7.90 -29.25 -6.48
C GLU A 105 7.19 -29.78 -5.23
N GLU A 106 6.41 -28.94 -4.54
CA GLU A 106 5.66 -29.33 -3.34
C GLU A 106 4.54 -30.35 -3.67
N LEU A 107 3.89 -30.18 -4.83
CA LEU A 107 2.77 -31.01 -5.24
C LEU A 107 3.18 -32.22 -6.09
N LYS A 108 4.47 -32.40 -6.41
CA LYS A 108 4.93 -33.47 -7.33
C LYS A 108 4.56 -34.88 -6.88
N ASP A 109 4.51 -35.11 -5.56
CA ASP A 109 4.17 -36.41 -4.98
C ASP A 109 2.66 -36.56 -4.72
N HIS A 110 1.86 -35.53 -5.02
CA HIS A 110 0.42 -35.45 -4.76
C HIS A 110 -0.42 -35.34 -6.04
N ILE A 111 0.22 -35.22 -7.20
CA ILE A 111 -0.43 -35.18 -8.51
C ILE A 111 -0.06 -36.46 -9.25
N ILE A 112 -1.07 -37.29 -9.57
CA ILE A 112 -0.97 -38.57 -10.30
C ILE A 112 -0.66 -38.32 -11.77
#